data_AF-A0AAE0FSU7-F1
#
_entry.id   AF-A0AAE0FSU7-F1
#
_cell.length_a   1.000
_cell.length_b   1.000
_cell.length_c   1.000
_cell.angle_alpha   90.00
_cell.angle_beta   90.00
_cell.angle_gamma   90.00
#
_symmetry.space_group_name_H-M   'P 1'
#
loop_
_entity.id
_entity.type
_entity.pdbx_description
1 polymer ?
#
loop_
_entity_poly.entity_id
_entity_poly.type
_entity_poly.pdbx_seq_one_letter_code
_entity_poly.pdbx_strand_id
1 'polypeptide(L)'
;VFNNTPDETAYNRLMLNREAVMGSLVMIQPTLLSYSLEGPPTPALLDVTSIQPDRILLLDTYFLIIIFKGSTISQWQKAGYQDAPEHEHFRQLLSAPKAEADVLLKDRLPMPKIVETEQHGSQARFLLAKLNPSATHTSNNYSSNEIIFTDDVSLQVFMEHLARLSVQS
;
A
#
# COMPACT_ATOMS: atom_id res chain seq x y z
N VAL A 1 -7.14 13.24 16.84
CA VAL A 1 -6.66 12.13 15.99
C VAL A 1 -5.15 12.19 16.01
N PHE A 2 -4.45 11.09 16.30
CA PHE A 2 -2.98 11.10 16.39
C PHE A 2 -2.35 11.39 15.02
N ASN A 3 -1.22 12.10 15.00
CA ASN A 3 -0.43 12.41 13.80
C ASN A 3 -1.22 13.03 12.61
N ASN A 4 -2.31 13.76 12.89
CA ASN A 4 -3.06 14.54 11.91
C ASN A 4 -3.42 15.89 12.53
N THR A 5 -3.41 16.95 11.73
CA THR A 5 -3.91 18.25 12.15
C THR A 5 -5.45 18.26 12.25
N PRO A 6 -6.04 19.20 13.02
CA PRO A 6 -7.49 19.37 13.05
C PRO A 6 -8.10 19.59 11.65
N ASP A 7 -7.43 20.38 10.80
CA ASP A 7 -7.90 20.72 9.46
C ASP A 7 -7.84 19.52 8.51
N GLU A 8 -6.75 18.72 8.54
CA GLU A 8 -6.67 17.46 7.78
C GLU A 8 -7.78 16.49 8.19
N THR A 9 -8.05 16.40 9.51
CA THR A 9 -9.13 15.55 10.03
C THR A 9 -10.50 16.02 9.53
N ALA A 10 -10.76 17.33 9.56
CA ALA A 10 -12.00 17.91 9.07
C ALA A 10 -12.18 17.67 7.56
N TYR A 11 -11.11 17.87 6.80
CA TYR A 11 -11.08 17.63 5.35
C TYR A 11 -11.38 16.16 5.00
N ASN A 12 -10.69 15.20 5.64
CA ASN A 12 -10.92 13.77 5.38
C ASN A 12 -12.37 13.36 5.67
N ARG A 13 -12.95 13.86 6.77
CA ARG A 13 -14.35 13.60 7.13
C ARG A 13 -15.33 14.23 6.16
N LEU A 14 -15.06 15.46 5.71
CA LEU A 14 -15.90 16.14 4.72
C LEU A 14 -15.95 15.34 3.42
N MET A 15 -14.80 14.89 2.94
CA MET A 15 -14.71 14.12 1.69
C MET A 15 -15.42 12.77 1.82
N LEU A 16 -15.25 12.04 2.93
CA LEU A 16 -15.93 10.77 3.17
C LEU A 16 -17.46 10.89 3.14
N ASN A 17 -18.02 11.98 3.67
CA ASN A 17 -19.46 12.23 3.69
C ASN A 17 -20.04 12.73 2.36
N ARG A 18 -19.19 13.14 1.42
CA ARG A 18 -19.60 13.64 0.11
C ARG A 18 -19.45 12.60 -0.99
N GLU A 19 -18.50 11.69 -0.84
CA GLU A 19 -18.15 10.73 -1.88
C GLU A 19 -19.18 9.62 -2.09
N ALA A 20 -19.16 9.06 -3.30
CA ALA A 20 -19.95 7.89 -3.64
C ALA A 20 -19.38 6.63 -2.95
N VAL A 21 -20.20 5.58 -2.88
CA VAL A 21 -19.86 4.30 -2.21
C VAL A 21 -18.48 3.79 -2.60
N MET A 22 -18.13 3.81 -3.90
CA MET A 22 -16.83 3.34 -4.37
C MET A 22 -15.66 4.18 -3.84
N GLY A 23 -15.79 5.52 -3.80
CA GLY A 23 -14.79 6.39 -3.21
C GLY A 23 -14.66 6.18 -1.70
N SER A 24 -15.80 6.07 -1.01
CA SER A 24 -15.84 5.82 0.44
C SER A 24 -15.22 4.48 0.82
N LEU A 25 -15.44 3.42 0.03
CA LEU A 25 -14.81 2.11 0.26
C LEU A 25 -13.29 2.21 0.20
N VAL A 26 -12.74 2.90 -0.81
CA VAL A 26 -11.29 3.10 -0.93
C VAL A 26 -10.72 3.95 0.23
N MET A 27 -11.47 4.94 0.72
CA MET A 27 -11.06 5.72 1.90
C MET A 27 -11.01 4.88 3.19
N ILE A 28 -11.93 3.92 3.36
CA ILE A 28 -12.03 3.06 4.54
C ILE A 28 -11.02 1.91 4.46
N GLN A 29 -10.98 1.22 3.33
CA GLN A 29 -10.07 0.13 3.02
C GLN A 29 -9.36 0.42 1.70
N PRO A 30 -8.14 0.99 1.77
CA PRO A 30 -7.30 1.24 0.60
C PRO A 30 -7.11 0.00 -0.27
N THR A 31 -7.02 0.20 -1.58
CA THR A 31 -6.71 -0.88 -2.52
C THR A 31 -5.20 -1.02 -2.68
N LEU A 32 -4.74 -2.26 -2.81
CA LEU A 32 -3.33 -2.57 -3.03
C LEU A 32 -3.22 -3.49 -4.25
N LEU A 33 -2.53 -3.03 -5.29
CA LEU A 33 -2.19 -3.82 -6.46
C LEU A 33 -0.72 -4.21 -6.44
N SER A 34 -0.41 -5.44 -6.83
CA SER A 34 0.94 -5.98 -6.92
C SER A 34 1.30 -6.27 -8.36
N TYR A 35 2.47 -5.78 -8.76
CA TYR A 35 3.06 -5.92 -10.08
C TYR A 35 4.36 -6.72 -9.94
N SER A 36 4.52 -7.75 -10.76
CA SER A 36 5.74 -8.56 -10.84
C SER A 36 6.07 -8.84 -12.31
N LEU A 37 7.24 -9.43 -12.56
CA LEU A 37 7.61 -9.89 -13.91
C LEU A 37 6.85 -11.15 -14.35
N GLU A 38 6.20 -11.84 -13.41
CA GLU A 38 5.62 -13.18 -13.62
C GLU A 38 4.20 -13.15 -14.16
N GLY A 39 3.58 -11.97 -14.35
CA GLY A 39 2.22 -11.89 -14.85
C GLY A 39 1.59 -10.49 -14.78
N PRO A 40 0.28 -10.42 -15.08
CA PRO A 40 -0.47 -9.17 -14.99
C PRO A 40 -0.61 -8.69 -13.53
N PRO A 41 -1.00 -7.42 -13.32
CA PRO A 41 -1.21 -6.88 -11.98
C PRO A 41 -2.29 -7.67 -11.23
N THR A 42 -2.02 -7.99 -9.96
CA THR A 42 -2.95 -8.76 -9.11
C THR A 42 -3.31 -7.99 -7.85
N PRO A 43 -4.56 -8.07 -7.36
CA PRO A 43 -4.92 -7.55 -6.05
C PRO A 43 -4.14 -8.24 -4.94
N ALA A 44 -3.58 -7.47 -4.02
CA ALA A 44 -2.86 -7.95 -2.85
C ALA A 44 -3.60 -7.58 -1.56
N LEU A 45 -3.39 -8.37 -0.51
CA LEU A 45 -3.94 -8.05 0.81
C LEU A 45 -3.25 -6.80 1.36
N LEU A 46 -4.01 -5.94 2.06
CA LEU A 46 -3.47 -4.77 2.73
C LEU A 46 -2.74 -5.18 4.03
N ASP A 47 -1.64 -5.90 3.86
CA ASP A 47 -0.92 -6.62 4.91
C ASP A 47 0.59 -6.52 4.66
N VAL A 48 1.40 -6.53 5.73
CA VAL A 48 2.87 -6.46 5.62
C VAL A 48 3.45 -7.61 4.78
N THR A 49 2.83 -8.78 4.79
CA THR A 49 3.26 -9.94 3.99
C THR A 49 3.19 -9.72 2.48
N SER A 50 2.43 -8.72 2.02
CA SER A 50 2.37 -8.32 0.61
C SER A 50 3.62 -7.57 0.15
N ILE A 51 4.45 -7.09 1.07
CA ILE A 51 5.73 -6.45 0.73
C ILE A 51 6.73 -7.55 0.33
N GLN A 52 7.10 -7.53 -0.95
CA GLN A 52 8.04 -8.47 -1.55
C GLN A 52 9.14 -7.71 -2.29
N PRO A 53 10.40 -8.17 -2.24
CA PRO A 53 11.54 -7.44 -2.79
C PRO A 53 11.52 -7.33 -4.32
N ASP A 54 10.91 -8.30 -4.99
CA ASP A 54 10.79 -8.46 -6.44
C ASP A 54 9.50 -7.87 -7.04
N ARG A 55 8.72 -7.13 -6.25
CA ARG A 55 7.42 -6.59 -6.68
C ARG A 55 7.34 -5.07 -6.53
N ILE A 56 6.46 -4.47 -7.34
CA ILE A 56 6.02 -3.09 -7.17
C ILE A 56 4.59 -3.12 -6.64
N LEU A 57 4.29 -2.28 -5.67
CA LEU A 57 2.97 -2.11 -5.10
C LEU A 57 2.40 -0.75 -5.48
N LEU A 58 1.13 -0.72 -5.86
CA LEU A 58 0.35 0.51 -6.03
C LEU A 58 -0.73 0.53 -4.95
N LEU A 59 -0.60 1.45 -3.99
CA LEU A 59 -1.61 1.68 -2.96
C LEU A 59 -2.45 2.91 -3.32
N ASP A 60 -3.77 2.75 -3.41
CA ASP A 60 -4.71 3.86 -3.51
C ASP A 60 -5.46 4.03 -2.18
N THR A 61 -5.20 5.15 -1.51
CA THR A 61 -5.88 5.55 -0.25
C THR A 61 -6.94 6.63 -0.48
N TYR A 62 -7.37 6.83 -1.72
CA TYR A 62 -8.16 7.96 -2.21
C TYR A 62 -7.41 9.29 -2.21
N PHE A 63 -6.81 9.68 -1.08
CA PHE A 63 -6.10 10.97 -0.95
C PHE A 63 -4.63 10.91 -1.38
N LEU A 64 -4.01 9.73 -1.23
CA LEU A 64 -2.66 9.45 -1.70
C LEU A 64 -2.63 8.20 -2.56
N ILE A 65 -1.89 8.28 -3.66
CA ILE A 65 -1.51 7.14 -4.49
C ILE A 65 -0.02 6.90 -4.26
N ILE A 66 0.35 5.71 -3.82
CA ILE A 66 1.73 5.36 -3.49
C ILE A 66 2.21 4.27 -4.43
N ILE A 67 3.29 4.55 -5.14
CA ILE A 67 4.04 3.55 -5.91
C ILE A 67 5.24 3.15 -5.07
N PHE A 68 5.22 1.94 -4.54
CA PHE A 68 6.27 1.38 -3.69
C PHE A 68 7.04 0.31 -4.45
N LYS A 69 8.37 0.43 -4.50
CA LYS A 69 9.25 -0.56 -5.16
C LYS A 69 9.95 -1.42 -4.11
N GLY A 70 9.84 -2.74 -4.24
CA GLY A 70 10.63 -3.68 -3.46
C GLY A 70 12.14 -3.46 -3.63
N SER A 71 12.92 -3.93 -2.68
CA SER A 71 14.37 -3.72 -2.64
C SER A 71 15.10 -4.22 -3.90
N THR A 72 14.77 -5.40 -4.43
CA THR A 72 15.37 -5.92 -5.67
C THR A 72 15.01 -5.05 -6.87
N ILE A 73 13.74 -4.64 -7.00
CA ILE A 73 13.29 -3.77 -8.09
C ILE A 73 13.97 -2.38 -8.03
N SER A 74 14.09 -1.81 -6.83
CA SER A 74 14.82 -0.55 -6.62
C SER A 74 16.29 -0.69 -7.03
N GLN A 75 16.97 -1.77 -6.62
CA GLN A 75 18.36 -2.04 -6.99
C GLN A 75 18.52 -2.15 -8.51
N TRP A 76 17.64 -2.90 -9.17
CA TRP A 76 17.67 -3.04 -10.63
C TRP A 76 17.42 -1.72 -11.35
N GLN A 77 16.51 -0.90 -10.83
CA GLN A 77 16.26 0.42 -11.40
C GLN A 77 17.49 1.33 -11.29
N LYS A 78 18.14 1.34 -10.13
CA LYS A 78 19.36 2.12 -9.88
C LYS A 78 20.55 1.64 -10.71
N ALA A 79 20.61 0.35 -11.00
CA ALA A 79 21.62 -0.23 -11.89
C ALA A 79 21.40 0.12 -13.37
N GLY A 80 20.25 0.71 -13.73
CA GLY A 80 19.96 1.13 -15.10
C GLY A 80 19.51 0.00 -16.01
N TYR A 81 19.07 -1.14 -15.48
CA TYR A 81 18.66 -2.28 -16.32
C TYR A 81 17.52 -1.92 -17.27
N GLN A 82 16.63 -1.00 -16.89
CA GLN A 82 15.56 -0.52 -17.75
C GLN A 82 16.04 0.15 -19.04
N ASP A 83 17.30 0.61 -19.11
CA ASP A 83 17.82 1.32 -20.28
C ASP A 83 18.33 0.36 -21.36
N ALA A 84 18.68 -0.87 -20.97
CA ALA A 84 19.11 -1.91 -21.90
C ALA A 84 17.94 -2.44 -22.75
N PRO A 85 18.14 -2.65 -24.07
CA PRO A 85 17.10 -3.19 -24.95
C PRO A 85 16.68 -4.61 -24.57
N GLU A 86 17.59 -5.38 -23.95
CA GLU A 86 17.35 -6.75 -23.48
C GLU A 86 16.37 -6.83 -22.31
N HIS A 87 16.11 -5.72 -21.61
CA HIS A 87 15.28 -5.65 -20.41
C HIS A 87 14.00 -4.83 -20.63
N GLU A 88 13.42 -4.94 -21.82
CA GLU A 88 12.18 -4.26 -22.17
C GLU A 88 11.03 -4.57 -21.18
N HIS A 89 10.89 -5.83 -20.76
CA HIS A 89 9.88 -6.23 -19.78
C HIS A 89 10.04 -5.51 -18.43
N PHE A 90 11.27 -5.25 -17.99
CA PHE A 90 11.51 -4.50 -16.75
C PHE A 90 11.13 -3.03 -16.90
N ARG A 91 11.41 -2.42 -18.07
CA ARG A 91 10.95 -1.06 -18.39
C ARG A 91 9.42 -0.97 -18.38
N GLN A 92 8.74 -1.96 -18.95
CA GLN A 92 7.27 -2.04 -18.93
C GLN A 92 6.72 -2.23 -17.51
N LEU A 93 7.37 -3.06 -16.68
CA LEU A 93 6.98 -3.23 -15.28
C LEU A 93 7.05 -1.91 -14.49
N LEU A 94 8.07 -1.09 -14.72
CA LEU A 94 8.22 0.21 -14.05
C LEU A 94 7.19 1.26 -14.50
N SER A 95 6.70 1.17 -15.74
CA SER A 95 5.72 2.13 -16.28
C SER A 95 4.27 1.75 -15.96
N ALA A 96 3.95 0.46 -15.87
CA ALA A 96 2.60 -0.05 -15.61
C ALA A 96 1.89 0.59 -14.38
N PRO A 97 2.50 0.65 -13.17
CA PRO A 97 1.84 1.26 -12.01
C PRO A 97 1.69 2.78 -12.15
N LYS A 98 2.55 3.44 -12.94
CA LYS A 98 2.42 4.88 -13.21
C LYS A 98 1.24 5.16 -14.13
N ALA A 99 1.07 4.35 -15.17
CA ALA A 99 -0.07 4.45 -16.08
C ALA A 99 -1.40 4.24 -15.32
N GLU A 100 -1.45 3.25 -14.42
CA GLU A 100 -2.63 3.02 -13.58
C GLU A 100 -2.89 4.20 -12.64
N ALA A 101 -1.85 4.73 -11.99
CA ALA A 101 -1.96 5.93 -11.16
C ALA A 101 -2.52 7.12 -11.95
N ASP A 102 -2.04 7.35 -13.18
CA ASP A 102 -2.51 8.44 -14.04
C ASP A 102 -3.99 8.31 -14.44
N VAL A 103 -4.51 7.08 -14.56
CA VAL A 103 -5.93 6.84 -14.76
C VAL A 103 -6.71 7.24 -13.51
N LEU A 104 -6.29 6.77 -12.32
CA LEU A 104 -6.94 7.10 -11.05
C LEU A 104 -6.99 8.61 -10.78
N LEU A 105 -5.94 9.35 -11.14
CA LEU A 105 -5.89 10.80 -10.93
C LEU A 105 -6.93 11.56 -11.75
N LYS A 106 -7.31 11.07 -12.94
CA LYS A 106 -8.27 11.75 -13.82
C LYS A 106 -9.70 11.66 -13.29
N ASP A 107 -10.00 10.59 -12.55
CA ASP A 107 -11.35 10.30 -12.09
C ASP A 107 -11.62 10.83 -10.66
N ARG A 108 -10.60 11.36 -9.98
CA ARG A 108 -10.68 11.76 -8.57
C ARG A 108 -10.81 13.27 -8.39
N LEU A 109 -11.73 13.67 -7.52
CA LEU A 109 -11.82 15.03 -7.01
C LEU A 109 -11.92 15.01 -5.47
N PRO A 110 -11.02 15.68 -4.75
CA PRO A 110 -9.84 16.43 -5.23
C PRO A 110 -8.71 15.51 -5.72
N MET A 111 -7.78 16.09 -6.51
CA MET A 111 -6.66 15.35 -7.07
C MET A 111 -5.79 14.71 -5.96
N PRO A 112 -5.57 13.39 -5.98
CA PRO A 112 -4.73 12.70 -5.01
C PRO A 112 -3.26 13.13 -5.12
N LYS A 113 -2.53 13.06 -4.01
CA LYS A 113 -1.07 13.23 -4.01
C LYS A 113 -0.39 11.92 -4.44
N ILE A 114 0.50 11.99 -5.42
CA ILE A 114 1.36 10.85 -5.79
C ILE A 114 2.61 10.82 -4.91
N VAL A 115 2.98 9.64 -4.44
CA VAL A 115 4.23 9.38 -3.74
C VAL A 115 4.91 8.18 -4.39
N GLU A 116 6.07 8.41 -5.02
CA GLU A 116 6.96 7.33 -5.46
C GLU A 116 7.98 7.05 -4.37
N THR A 117 8.12 5.79 -3.98
CA THR A 117 9.07 5.38 -2.94
C THR A 117 9.55 3.96 -3.15
N GLU A 118 10.50 3.54 -2.31
CA GLU A 118 11.16 2.25 -2.36
C GLU A 118 11.27 1.68 -0.95
N GLN A 119 11.54 0.39 -0.85
CA GLN A 119 11.76 -0.28 0.42
C GLN A 119 12.88 0.43 1.21
N HIS A 120 12.61 0.69 2.49
CA HIS A 120 13.45 1.49 3.41
C HIS A 120 13.59 2.99 3.06
N GLY A 121 12.88 3.49 2.05
CA GLY A 121 12.77 4.92 1.77
C GLY A 121 11.95 5.67 2.82
N SER A 122 12.24 6.95 3.05
CA SER A 122 11.54 7.74 4.08
C SER A 122 10.03 7.86 3.88
N GLN A 123 9.59 7.89 2.61
CA GLN A 123 8.18 7.99 2.24
C GLN A 123 7.46 6.63 2.28
N ALA A 124 8.18 5.50 2.41
CA ALA A 124 7.58 4.17 2.54
C ALA A 124 6.68 4.04 3.78
N ARG A 125 6.91 4.89 4.80
CA ARG A 125 6.05 4.98 5.99
C ARG A 125 4.57 5.23 5.67
N PHE A 126 4.25 5.89 4.56
CA PHE A 126 2.87 6.12 4.15
C PHE A 126 2.17 4.81 3.75
N LEU A 127 2.91 3.86 3.16
CA LEU A 127 2.42 2.50 2.92
C LEU A 127 2.35 1.72 4.24
N LEU A 128 3.45 1.66 4.99
CA LEU A 128 3.55 0.85 6.21
C LEU A 128 2.47 1.19 7.24
N ALA A 129 2.14 2.47 7.41
CA ALA A 129 1.10 2.92 8.33
C ALA A 129 -0.33 2.52 7.92
N LYS A 130 -0.53 1.93 6.73
CA LYS A 130 -1.82 1.47 6.22
C LYS A 130 -1.95 -0.04 6.17
N LEU A 131 -0.86 -0.78 6.36
CA LEU A 131 -0.86 -2.24 6.28
C LEU A 131 -1.25 -2.86 7.62
N ASN A 132 -1.92 -4.01 7.55
CA ASN A 132 -2.15 -4.86 8.70
C ASN A 132 -0.81 -5.41 9.24
N PRO A 133 -0.50 -5.23 10.54
CA PRO A 133 0.73 -5.71 11.16
C PRO A 133 0.62 -7.20 11.54
N SER A 134 0.50 -8.08 10.53
CA SER A 134 0.51 -9.54 10.75
C SER A 134 1.89 -10.08 11.17
N ALA A 135 2.95 -9.33 10.87
CA ALA A 135 4.31 -9.55 11.36
C ALA A 135 4.84 -8.27 12.02
N THR A 136 5.15 -8.39 13.31
CA THR A 136 5.67 -7.30 14.16
C THR A 136 6.99 -7.69 14.81
N HIS A 137 7.66 -6.71 15.40
CA HIS A 137 8.91 -6.89 16.13
C HIS A 137 8.81 -7.82 17.35
N THR A 138 7.59 -8.06 17.85
CA THR A 138 7.30 -8.99 18.96
C THR A 138 6.88 -10.38 18.48
N SER A 139 6.48 -10.51 17.23
CA SER A 139 6.12 -11.80 16.65
C SER A 139 7.38 -12.65 16.44
N ASN A 140 7.38 -13.88 16.94
CA ASN A 140 8.50 -14.82 16.79
C ASN A 140 8.62 -15.40 15.35
N ASN A 141 7.98 -14.75 14.37
CA ASN A 141 7.83 -15.26 13.02
C ASN A 141 8.74 -14.48 12.05
N TYR A 142 10.01 -14.91 11.98
CA TYR A 142 11.04 -14.35 11.09
C TYR A 142 10.84 -14.67 9.59
N SER A 143 9.69 -15.22 9.20
CA SER A 143 9.40 -15.60 7.81
C SER A 143 8.95 -14.42 6.93
N SER A 144 8.68 -13.25 7.53
CA SER A 144 8.22 -12.07 6.79
C SER A 144 9.39 -11.22 6.31
N ASN A 145 9.38 -10.86 5.02
CA ASN A 145 10.41 -10.03 4.39
C ASN A 145 10.44 -8.59 4.90
N GLU A 146 9.35 -8.13 5.54
CA GLU A 146 9.22 -6.82 6.16
C GLU A 146 8.48 -6.99 7.49
N ILE A 147 8.78 -6.12 8.46
CA ILE A 147 8.18 -6.14 9.79
C ILE A 147 7.68 -4.72 10.11
N ILE A 148 6.46 -4.61 10.63
CA ILE A 148 5.92 -3.32 11.09
C ILE A 148 6.24 -3.14 12.58
N PHE A 149 6.94 -2.06 12.91
CA PHE A 149 7.23 -1.66 14.28
C PHE A 149 6.04 -0.92 14.87
N THR A 150 5.02 -1.67 15.31
CA THR A 150 3.84 -1.14 16.00
C THR A 150 3.37 -2.12 17.09
N ASP A 151 2.66 -1.59 18.08
CA ASP A 151 1.90 -2.35 19.09
C ASP A 151 0.41 -2.48 18.70
N ASP A 152 0.02 -2.01 17.52
CA ASP A 152 -1.34 -2.14 17.01
C ASP A 152 -1.73 -3.61 16.82
N VAL A 153 -3.03 -3.87 17.01
CA VAL A 153 -3.62 -5.20 16.91
C VAL A 153 -3.73 -5.62 15.44
N SER A 154 -3.26 -6.82 15.10
CA SER A 154 -3.45 -7.39 13.77
C SER A 154 -4.90 -7.80 13.53
N LEU A 155 -5.33 -7.85 12.26
CA LEU A 155 -6.67 -8.28 11.87
C LEU A 155 -7.01 -9.68 12.41
N GLN A 156 -6.04 -10.59 12.47
CA GLN A 156 -6.24 -11.91 13.03
C GLN A 156 -6.65 -11.83 14.51
N VAL A 157 -5.88 -11.10 15.32
CA VAL A 157 -6.17 -10.94 16.75
C VAL A 157 -7.51 -10.24 16.95
N PHE A 158 -7.83 -9.21 16.14
CA PHE A 158 -9.13 -8.56 16.15
C PHE A 158 -10.27 -9.56 15.91
N MET A 159 -10.16 -10.41 14.89
CA MET A 159 -11.17 -11.41 14.55
C MET A 159 -11.31 -12.49 15.64
N GLU A 160 -10.21 -12.93 16.25
CA GLU A 160 -10.23 -13.89 17.36
C GLU A 160 -10.97 -13.33 18.59
N HIS A 161 -10.73 -12.06 18.92
CA HIS A 161 -11.45 -11.39 20.01
C HIS A 161 -12.93 -11.22 19.68
N LEU A 162 -13.26 -10.78 18.46
CA LEU A 162 -14.63 -10.63 17.99
C LEU A 162 -15.40 -11.96 18.05
N ALA A 163 -14.79 -13.04 17.55
CA ALA A 163 -15.39 -14.38 17.56
C ALA A 163 -15.62 -14.91 18.98
N ARG A 164 -14.69 -14.64 19.90
CA ARG A 164 -14.84 -15.05 21.30
C ARG A 164 -16.00 -14.32 21.99
N LEU A 165 -16.12 -13.01 21.78
CA LEU A 165 -17.17 -12.20 22.39
C LEU A 165 -18.55 -12.48 21.78
N SER A 166 -18.62 -12.81 20.50
CA SER A 166 -19.91 -13.06 19.82
C SER A 166 -20.61 -14.34 20.30
N VAL A 167 -19.87 -15.30 20.86
CA VAL A 167 -20.40 -16.58 21.37
C VAL A 167 -20.58 -16.61 22.90
N GLN A 168 -20.26 -15.52 23.61
CA GLN A 168 -20.33 -15.44 25.08
C GLN A 168 -21.74 -15.15 25.64
N SER A 169 -22.80 -15.58 24.94
CA SER A 169 -24.19 -15.46 25.43
C SER A 169 -24.54 -16.51 26.48
#